data_AF-A0A2R6G5Q7-F1
#
_entry.id   AF-A0A2R6G5Q7-F1
#
_cell.length_a   1.000
_cell.length_b   1.000
_cell.length_c   1.000
_cell.angle_alpha   90.00
_cell.angle_beta   90.00
_cell.angle_gamma   90.00
#
_symmetry.space_group_name_H-M   'P 1'
#
loop_
_entity.id
_entity.type
_entity.pdbx_description
1 polymer ?
#
loop_
_entity_poly.entity_id
_entity_poly.type
_entity_poly.pdbx_seq_one_letter_code
_entity_poly.pdbx_strand_id
1 'polypeptide(L)'
;MSMDGEFDAFLTSSDVAFGTRDAALLRAIDAEGSLNAAAGSLERSYSRAHERIGALEAEFGALVDRTRGGSGGGGSALTERAWDLLARFDRLQVAVSDTIDAEEVVLAGEIAERDGELATCETAVGTIRVLAPADADQVQITIRADAITLHAPAEAPPATGTSARNRLDGAVEAIEREASVARVLLAPAAADGPSIAALVTVESLDRLALSVGDPIVATWKATATRATARR
;
A
#
# COMPACT_ATOMS: atom_id res chain seq x y z
N MET A 1 2.62 -15.93 -5.17
CA MET A 1 2.60 -16.51 -3.81
C MET A 1 2.05 -15.41 -2.92
N SER A 2 0.85 -15.58 -2.33
CA SER A 2 0.45 -14.66 -1.25
C SER A 2 1.46 -14.85 -0.13
N MET A 3 2.17 -13.80 0.25
CA MET A 3 2.89 -13.82 1.50
C MET A 3 1.84 -13.62 2.59
N ASP A 4 1.40 -14.72 3.21
CA ASP A 4 0.59 -14.69 4.42
C ASP A 4 1.47 -14.25 5.61
N GLY A 5 2.08 -13.07 5.50
CA GLY A 5 2.83 -12.44 6.56
C GLY A 5 1.86 -11.70 7.48
N GLU A 6 1.63 -12.23 8.68
CA GLU A 6 0.96 -11.46 9.74
C GLU A 6 1.85 -10.25 10.06
N PHE A 7 1.38 -9.05 9.70
CA PHE A 7 2.07 -7.80 9.97
C PHE A 7 1.32 -7.02 11.04
N ASP A 8 2.07 -6.39 11.94
CA ASP A 8 1.52 -5.46 12.92
C ASP A 8 1.84 -4.03 12.50
N ALA A 9 0.80 -3.29 12.13
CA ALA A 9 0.90 -1.85 11.89
C ALA A 9 0.85 -1.09 13.23
N PHE A 10 1.64 -0.03 13.35
CA PHE A 10 1.64 0.86 14.50
C PHE A 10 1.67 2.32 14.07
N LEU A 11 0.91 3.16 14.77
CA LEU A 11 1.06 4.62 14.75
C LEU A 11 1.95 5.04 15.92
N THR A 12 3.05 5.74 15.64
CA THR A 12 3.96 6.22 16.69
C THR A 12 3.79 7.72 16.92
N SER A 13 3.79 8.11 18.20
CA SER A 13 3.97 9.48 18.65
C SER A 13 5.00 9.48 19.76
N SER A 14 6.08 10.25 19.57
CA SER A 14 7.29 10.20 20.40
C SER A 14 7.76 8.74 20.59
N ASP A 15 7.53 8.17 21.78
CA ASP A 15 7.96 6.82 22.17
C ASP A 15 6.78 5.84 22.38
N VAL A 16 5.52 6.25 22.16
CA VAL A 16 4.35 5.40 22.34
C VAL A 16 3.79 4.98 20.98
N ALA A 17 3.77 3.66 20.76
CA ALA A 17 3.10 3.03 19.64
C ALA A 17 1.64 2.73 19.99
N PHE A 18 0.72 3.09 19.10
CA PHE A 18 -0.68 2.68 19.09
C PHE A 18 -0.87 1.57 18.04
N GLY A 19 -1.35 0.41 18.45
CA GLY A 19 -1.51 -0.75 17.57
C GLY A 19 -2.87 -1.44 17.71
N THR A 20 -3.00 -2.62 17.07
CA THR A 20 -4.25 -3.40 16.99
C THR A 20 -4.91 -3.64 18.35
N ARG A 21 -4.10 -3.92 19.37
CA ARG A 21 -4.59 -4.17 20.74
C ARG A 21 -5.18 -2.91 21.37
N ASP A 22 -4.63 -1.74 21.10
CA ASP A 22 -5.11 -0.46 21.63
C ASP A 22 -6.40 -0.03 20.93
N ALA A 23 -6.45 -0.18 19.61
CA ALA A 23 -7.65 0.04 18.83
C ALA A 23 -8.81 -0.85 19.30
N ALA A 24 -8.55 -2.14 19.56
CA ALA A 24 -9.53 -3.06 20.11
C ALA A 24 -10.04 -2.60 21.49
N LEU A 25 -9.16 -2.07 22.35
CA LEU A 25 -9.56 -1.56 23.66
C LEU A 25 -10.48 -0.34 23.55
N LEU A 26 -10.15 0.64 22.70
CA LEU A 26 -10.99 1.82 22.49
C LEU A 26 -12.36 1.45 21.91
N ARG A 27 -12.41 0.55 20.92
CA ARG A 27 -13.68 0.06 20.35
C ARG A 27 -14.53 -0.68 21.39
N ALA A 28 -13.91 -1.46 22.27
CA ALA A 28 -14.62 -2.12 23.35
C ALA A 28 -15.14 -1.11 24.39
N ILE A 29 -14.40 -0.03 24.67
CA ILE A 29 -14.89 1.06 25.54
C ILE A 29 -16.14 1.71 24.95
N ASP A 30 -16.15 1.97 23.65
CA ASP A 30 -17.32 2.51 22.96
C ASP A 30 -18.52 1.56 23.03
N ALA A 31 -18.32 0.28 22.69
CA ALA A 31 -19.38 -0.72 22.69
C ALA A 31 -19.98 -0.99 24.08
N GLU A 32 -19.14 -1.00 25.12
CA GLU A 32 -19.54 -1.36 26.48
C GLU A 32 -19.87 -0.14 27.37
N GLY A 33 -19.51 1.07 26.95
CA GLY A 33 -19.69 2.31 27.71
C GLY A 33 -18.87 2.40 29.02
N SER A 34 -17.92 1.48 29.23
CA SER A 34 -17.08 1.43 30.43
C SER A 34 -15.74 0.74 30.15
N LEU A 35 -14.64 1.34 30.60
CA LEU A 35 -13.32 0.72 30.55
C LEU A 35 -13.26 -0.62 31.32
N ASN A 36 -14.02 -0.78 32.40
CA ASN A 36 -14.02 -2.02 33.15
C ASN A 36 -14.70 -3.15 32.37
N ALA A 37 -15.87 -2.87 31.79
CA ALA A 37 -16.58 -3.83 30.95
C ALA A 37 -15.78 -4.17 29.68
N ALA A 38 -15.16 -3.16 29.05
CA ALA A 38 -14.28 -3.36 27.89
C ALA A 38 -13.05 -4.22 28.20
N ALA A 39 -12.41 -4.02 29.36
CA ALA A 39 -11.30 -4.89 29.78
C ALA A 39 -11.79 -6.32 30.01
N GLY A 40 -12.97 -6.49 30.61
CA GLY A 40 -13.61 -7.78 30.83
C GLY A 40 -13.95 -8.52 29.54
N SER A 41 -14.58 -7.85 28.57
CA SER A 41 -14.98 -8.46 27.29
C SER A 41 -13.78 -8.86 26.42
N LEU A 42 -12.64 -8.19 26.61
CA LEU A 42 -11.37 -8.54 25.95
C LEU A 42 -10.52 -9.54 26.75
N GLU A 43 -11.00 -10.04 27.90
CA GLU A 43 -10.25 -10.92 28.82
C GLU A 43 -8.91 -10.31 29.28
N ARG A 44 -8.88 -8.98 29.49
CA ARG A 44 -7.69 -8.20 29.88
C ARG A 44 -7.81 -7.69 31.32
N SER A 45 -6.65 -7.46 31.94
CA SER A 45 -6.60 -6.82 33.26
C SER A 45 -7.06 -5.37 33.17
N TYR A 46 -8.07 -5.01 33.98
CA TYR A 46 -8.54 -3.63 34.10
C TYR A 46 -7.42 -2.64 34.48
N SER A 47 -6.56 -2.98 35.45
CA SER A 47 -5.44 -2.10 35.87
C SER A 47 -4.51 -1.79 34.69
N ARG A 48 -4.12 -2.82 33.94
CA ARG A 48 -3.25 -2.66 32.77
C ARG A 48 -3.94 -1.90 31.64
N ALA A 49 -5.23 -2.13 31.42
CA ALA A 49 -6.00 -1.37 30.44
C ALA A 49 -6.08 0.11 30.82
N HIS A 50 -6.27 0.42 32.11
CA HIS A 50 -6.29 1.78 32.63
C HIS A 50 -4.93 2.49 32.50
N GLU A 51 -3.85 1.82 32.91
CA GLU A 51 -2.48 2.30 32.72
C GLU A 51 -2.18 2.54 31.24
N ARG A 52 -2.63 1.63 30.37
CA ARG A 52 -2.44 1.75 28.92
C ARG A 52 -3.18 2.95 28.33
N ILE A 53 -4.43 3.17 28.71
CA ILE A 53 -5.17 4.37 28.29
C ILE A 53 -4.44 5.63 28.77
N GLY A 54 -3.96 5.67 30.01
CA GLY A 54 -3.18 6.82 30.51
C GLY A 54 -1.90 7.08 29.70
N ALA A 55 -1.16 6.03 29.33
CA ALA A 55 0.03 6.16 28.48
C ALA A 55 -0.30 6.65 27.07
N LEU A 56 -1.40 6.18 26.48
CA LEU A 56 -1.87 6.66 25.18
C LEU A 56 -2.34 8.13 25.26
N GLU A 57 -3.09 8.50 26.30
CA GLU A 57 -3.58 9.87 26.47
C GLU A 57 -2.47 10.88 26.74
N ALA A 58 -1.36 10.46 27.33
CA ALA A 58 -0.19 11.30 27.55
C ALA A 58 0.46 11.77 26.24
N GLU A 59 0.52 10.90 25.22
CA GLU A 59 1.14 11.22 23.92
C GLU A 59 0.12 11.66 22.86
N PHE A 60 -1.01 10.95 22.77
CA PHE A 60 -2.03 11.20 21.76
C PHE A 60 -3.12 12.18 22.22
N GLY A 61 -3.06 12.69 23.46
CA GLY A 61 -4.09 13.57 24.04
C GLY A 61 -5.33 12.81 24.52
N ALA A 62 -6.27 13.49 25.17
CA ALA A 62 -7.45 12.86 25.77
C ALA A 62 -8.24 12.01 24.76
N LEU A 63 -8.41 10.72 25.07
CA LEU A 63 -9.06 9.70 24.24
C LEU A 63 -10.37 9.21 24.86
N VAL A 64 -10.48 9.24 26.19
CA VAL A 64 -11.65 8.73 26.91
C VAL A 64 -12.17 9.77 27.90
N ASP A 65 -13.39 10.24 27.67
CA ASP A 65 -14.13 11.02 28.64
C ASP A 65 -14.69 10.10 29.74
N ARG A 66 -14.41 10.47 30.99
CA ARG A 66 -14.81 9.70 32.17
C ARG A 66 -15.91 10.45 32.91
N THR A 67 -17.10 9.88 32.97
CA THR A 67 -18.16 10.42 33.82
C THR A 67 -18.00 9.88 35.23
N ARG A 68 -17.96 10.78 36.24
CA ARG A 68 -17.98 10.37 37.65
C ARG A 68 -19.28 9.62 37.95
N GLY A 69 -19.18 8.34 38.29
CA GLY A 69 -20.32 7.52 38.68
C GLY A 69 -20.54 7.51 40.19
N GLY A 70 -21.81 7.62 40.58
CA GLY A 70 -22.27 7.23 41.91
C GLY A 70 -22.41 5.70 42.03
N SER A 71 -23.38 5.21 42.79
CA SER A 71 -23.57 3.79 43.15
C SER A 71 -23.72 2.78 41.99
N GLY A 72 -23.85 3.22 40.74
CA GLY A 72 -23.90 2.38 39.53
C GLY A 72 -22.61 2.28 38.72
N GLY A 73 -21.50 2.91 39.15
CA GLY A 73 -20.24 2.94 38.41
C GLY A 73 -20.15 4.10 37.40
N GLY A 74 -18.92 4.56 37.13
CA GLY A 74 -18.66 5.65 36.18
C GLY A 74 -18.65 5.17 34.73
N GLY A 75 -19.12 6.02 33.82
CA GLY A 75 -19.12 5.77 32.38
C GLY A 75 -17.79 6.15 31.71
N SER A 76 -17.50 5.53 30.58
CA SER A 76 -16.39 5.87 29.69
C SER A 76 -16.94 6.06 28.27
N ALA A 77 -16.64 7.19 27.65
CA ALA A 77 -17.02 7.47 26.26
C ALA A 77 -15.78 7.90 25.48
N LEU A 78 -15.70 7.55 24.20
CA LEU A 78 -14.60 8.00 23.35
C LEU A 78 -14.74 9.48 23.02
N THR A 79 -13.62 10.20 23.02
CA THR A 79 -13.55 11.58 22.52
C THR A 79 -13.51 11.58 20.99
N GLU A 80 -13.77 12.74 20.36
CA GLU A 80 -13.53 12.93 18.91
C GLU A 80 -12.10 12.55 18.51
N ARG A 81 -11.13 12.84 19.37
CA ARG A 81 -9.72 12.49 19.12
C ARG A 81 -9.48 10.99 19.08
N ALA A 82 -10.15 10.21 19.92
CA ALA A 82 -10.07 8.75 19.85
C ALA A 82 -10.63 8.22 18.54
N TRP A 83 -11.73 8.80 18.05
CA TRP A 83 -12.28 8.45 16.73
C TRP A 83 -11.33 8.79 15.58
N ASP A 84 -10.70 9.97 15.61
CA ASP A 84 -9.69 10.35 14.62
C ASP A 84 -8.49 9.41 14.63
N LEU A 85 -8.03 9.01 15.83
CA LEU A 85 -6.92 8.07 15.99
C LEU A 85 -7.28 6.68 15.44
N LEU A 86 -8.48 6.17 15.74
CA LEU A 86 -8.99 4.91 15.20
C LEU A 86 -9.10 4.96 13.67
N ALA A 87 -9.70 6.02 13.11
CA ALA A 87 -9.82 6.19 11.67
C ALA A 87 -8.47 6.34 10.96
N ARG A 88 -7.48 6.95 11.61
CA ARG A 88 -6.10 6.99 11.11
C ARG A 88 -5.45 5.61 11.13
N PHE A 89 -5.68 4.84 12.19
CA PHE A 89 -5.16 3.49 12.32
C PHE A 89 -5.75 2.55 11.27
N ASP A 90 -7.06 2.61 11.05
CA ASP A 90 -7.75 1.79 10.04
C ASP A 90 -7.23 2.06 8.63
N ARG A 91 -7.02 3.34 8.28
CA ARG A 91 -6.40 3.70 6.99
C ARG A 91 -4.98 3.18 6.85
N LEU A 92 -4.20 3.15 7.93
CA LEU A 92 -2.85 2.58 7.91
C LEU A 92 -2.91 1.07 7.69
N GLN A 93 -3.80 0.35 8.38
CA GLN A 93 -3.94 -1.10 8.19
C GLN A 93 -4.26 -1.45 6.73
N VAL A 94 -5.23 -0.74 6.13
CA VAL A 94 -5.57 -0.93 4.71
C VAL A 94 -4.37 -0.63 3.81
N ALA A 95 -3.70 0.51 3.99
CA ALA A 95 -2.56 0.89 3.14
C ALA A 95 -1.40 -0.13 3.19
N VAL A 96 -1.15 -0.74 4.36
CA VAL A 96 -0.12 -1.77 4.50
C VAL A 96 -0.57 -3.08 3.85
N SER A 97 -1.82 -3.53 4.09
CA SER A 97 -2.39 -4.70 3.40
C SER A 97 -2.29 -4.55 1.88
N ASP A 98 -2.75 -3.42 1.34
CA ASP A 98 -2.74 -3.13 -0.10
C ASP A 98 -1.31 -3.18 -0.69
N THR A 99 -0.29 -2.87 0.11
CA THR A 99 1.10 -2.93 -0.33
C THR A 99 1.63 -4.36 -0.36
N ILE A 100 1.21 -5.20 0.58
CA ILE A 100 1.67 -6.59 0.71
C ILE A 100 0.99 -7.48 -0.33
N ASP A 101 -0.30 -7.27 -0.57
CA ASP A 101 -1.09 -8.09 -1.49
C ASP A 101 -0.91 -7.67 -2.96
N ALA A 102 -0.22 -6.55 -3.21
CA ALA A 102 0.02 -6.07 -4.56
C ALA A 102 0.89 -7.05 -5.34
N GLU A 103 0.44 -7.43 -6.54
CA GLU A 103 1.29 -8.13 -7.49
C GLU A 103 2.42 -7.21 -7.95
N GLU A 104 3.65 -7.71 -7.86
CA GLU A 104 4.85 -6.98 -8.23
C GLU A 104 5.52 -7.59 -9.47
N VAL A 105 5.90 -6.72 -10.40
CA VAL A 105 6.83 -7.04 -11.49
C VAL A 105 8.22 -6.70 -11.01
N VAL A 106 9.11 -7.70 -11.03
CA VAL A 106 10.49 -7.58 -10.58
C VAL A 106 11.45 -7.75 -11.76
N LEU A 107 12.30 -6.76 -11.98
CA LEU A 107 13.26 -6.71 -13.07
C LEU A 107 14.68 -6.51 -12.55
N ALA A 108 15.64 -7.19 -13.15
CA ALA A 108 17.04 -6.87 -12.98
C ALA A 108 17.40 -5.61 -13.77
N GLY A 109 18.23 -4.75 -13.21
CA GLY A 109 18.79 -3.62 -13.95
C GLY A 109 20.12 -3.13 -13.42
N GLU A 110 20.79 -2.34 -14.26
CA GLU A 110 22.03 -1.63 -13.95
C GLU A 110 21.80 -0.12 -14.05
N ILE A 111 22.27 0.63 -13.06
CA ILE A 111 22.14 2.08 -13.01
C ILE A 111 23.08 2.71 -14.05
N ALA A 112 22.52 3.42 -15.03
CA ALA A 112 23.27 4.14 -16.04
C ALA A 112 23.48 5.62 -15.70
N GLU A 113 22.49 6.26 -15.07
CA GLU A 113 22.53 7.69 -14.71
C GLU A 113 21.77 7.95 -13.41
N ARG A 114 22.19 8.96 -12.64
CA ARG A 114 21.55 9.40 -11.40
C ARG A 114 21.33 10.92 -11.38
N ASP A 115 20.14 11.31 -10.92
CA ASP A 115 19.75 12.68 -10.59
C ASP A 115 19.09 12.69 -9.21
N GLY A 116 19.91 12.86 -8.17
CA GLY A 116 19.47 12.73 -6.78
C GLY A 116 19.01 11.31 -6.46
N GLU A 117 17.78 11.19 -5.94
CA GLU A 117 17.15 9.90 -5.61
C GLU A 117 16.60 9.16 -6.84
N LEU A 118 16.44 9.87 -7.96
CA LEU A 118 16.00 9.30 -9.22
C LEU A 118 17.20 8.74 -9.98
N ALA A 119 17.03 7.56 -10.55
CA ALA A 119 18.01 6.93 -11.40
C ALA A 119 17.38 6.39 -12.67
N THR A 120 18.19 6.30 -13.72
CA THR A 120 17.86 5.66 -14.99
C THR A 120 18.58 4.30 -15.01
N CYS A 121 17.80 3.22 -15.12
CA CYS A 121 18.33 1.86 -15.17
C CYS A 121 18.16 1.25 -16.56
N GLU A 122 19.20 0.57 -17.05
CA GLU A 122 19.09 -0.33 -18.17
C GLU A 122 18.59 -1.70 -17.70
N THR A 123 17.60 -2.26 -18.42
CA THR A 123 16.96 -3.53 -18.06
C THR A 123 16.67 -4.37 -19.31
N ALA A 124 16.27 -5.63 -19.12
CA ALA A 124 15.88 -6.50 -20.23
C ALA A 124 14.64 -6.02 -21.00
N VAL A 125 13.85 -5.09 -20.45
CA VAL A 125 12.67 -4.50 -21.10
C VAL A 125 12.93 -3.06 -21.57
N GLY A 126 14.19 -2.64 -21.59
CA GLY A 126 14.62 -1.28 -21.93
C GLY A 126 14.89 -0.41 -20.70
N THR A 127 14.98 0.90 -20.93
CA THR A 127 15.37 1.86 -19.89
C THR A 127 14.19 2.22 -18.97
N ILE A 128 14.39 2.14 -17.65
CA ILE A 128 13.37 2.46 -16.64
C ILE A 128 13.90 3.53 -15.67
N ARG A 129 13.10 4.57 -15.40
CA ARG A 129 13.37 5.52 -14.32
C ARG A 129 12.78 5.05 -13.00
N VAL A 130 13.58 5.12 -11.95
CA VAL A 130 13.27 4.52 -10.65
C VAL A 130 13.75 5.39 -9.50
N LEU A 131 13.15 5.24 -8.32
CA LEU A 131 13.73 5.72 -7.07
C LEU A 131 14.70 4.66 -6.52
N ALA A 132 15.99 4.99 -6.47
CA ALA A 132 17.05 4.05 -6.13
C ALA A 132 17.85 4.49 -4.90
N PRO A 133 18.35 3.55 -4.07
CA PRO A 133 19.31 3.86 -3.03
C PRO A 133 20.58 4.46 -3.64
N ALA A 134 21.28 5.31 -2.86
CA ALA A 134 22.47 6.03 -3.32
C ALA A 134 23.61 5.08 -3.76
N ASP A 135 23.81 4.00 -3.01
CA ASP A 135 25.00 3.14 -3.11
C ASP A 135 24.69 1.77 -3.75
N ALA A 136 24.18 1.77 -4.98
CA ALA A 136 23.96 0.52 -5.73
C ALA A 136 24.09 0.74 -7.23
N ASP A 137 24.94 -0.03 -7.90
CA ASP A 137 25.02 -0.01 -9.37
C ASP A 137 24.13 -1.10 -9.98
N GLN A 138 24.07 -2.27 -9.34
CA GLN A 138 23.20 -3.38 -9.71
C GLN A 138 21.97 -3.40 -8.80
N VAL A 139 20.79 -3.40 -9.41
CA VAL A 139 19.52 -3.25 -8.69
C VAL A 139 18.47 -4.27 -9.11
N GLN A 140 17.55 -4.55 -8.19
CA GLN A 140 16.25 -5.14 -8.48
C GLN A 140 15.21 -4.02 -8.48
N ILE A 141 14.49 -3.89 -9.59
CA ILE A 141 13.46 -2.90 -9.82
C ILE A 141 12.11 -3.56 -9.58
N THR A 142 11.29 -2.94 -8.76
CA THR A 142 9.95 -3.38 -8.42
C THR A 142 8.93 -2.37 -8.91
N ILE A 143 7.94 -2.86 -9.66
CA ILE A 143 6.79 -2.10 -10.15
C ILE A 143 5.53 -2.85 -9.72
N ARG A 144 4.61 -2.19 -9.02
CA ARG A 144 3.32 -2.80 -8.72
C ARG A 144 2.46 -2.85 -9.99
N ALA A 145 1.82 -3.98 -10.24
CA ALA A 145 0.97 -4.18 -11.43
C ALA A 145 -0.18 -3.16 -11.49
N ASP A 146 -0.68 -2.73 -10.33
CA ASP A 146 -1.74 -1.71 -10.19
C ASP A 146 -1.28 -0.27 -10.51
N ALA A 147 0.03 -0.03 -10.59
CA ALA A 147 0.61 1.27 -10.93
C ALA A 147 0.79 1.47 -12.44
N ILE A 148 0.53 0.43 -13.25
CA ILE A 148 0.71 0.43 -14.69
C ILE A 148 -0.61 0.78 -15.38
N THR A 149 -0.59 1.82 -16.20
CA THR A 149 -1.73 2.20 -17.06
C THR A 149 -1.49 1.69 -18.48
N LEU A 150 -2.52 1.05 -19.04
CA LEU A 150 -2.53 0.52 -20.40
C LEU A 150 -3.22 1.48 -21.37
N HIS A 151 -2.63 1.65 -22.55
CA HIS A 151 -3.16 2.48 -23.63
C HIS A 151 -3.05 1.74 -24.95
N ALA A 152 -4.06 1.91 -25.82
CA ALA A 152 -3.88 1.59 -27.23
C ALA A 152 -2.75 2.48 -27.82
N PRO A 153 -1.91 1.99 -28.74
CA PRO A 153 -0.76 2.75 -29.24
C PRO A 153 -1.10 4.12 -29.84
N ALA A 154 -2.27 4.24 -30.48
CA ALA A 154 -2.74 5.49 -31.06
C ALA A 154 -3.21 6.52 -30.02
N GLU A 155 -3.59 6.06 -28.82
CA GLU A 155 -4.10 6.89 -27.73
C GLU A 155 -3.06 7.14 -26.64
N ALA A 156 -1.94 6.40 -26.70
CA ALA A 156 -0.84 6.55 -25.77
C ALA A 156 -0.28 7.97 -25.82
N PRO A 157 -0.33 8.72 -24.71
CA PRO A 157 0.12 10.09 -24.71
C PRO A 157 1.65 10.14 -24.90
N PRO A 158 2.18 11.15 -25.61
CA PRO A 158 3.62 11.28 -25.81
C PRO A 158 4.33 11.47 -24.47
N ALA A 159 5.62 11.14 -24.40
CA ALA A 159 6.41 11.23 -23.17
C ALA A 159 6.41 12.64 -22.53
N THR A 160 6.24 13.68 -23.36
CA THR A 160 6.14 15.09 -22.92
C THR A 160 4.73 15.51 -22.50
N GLY A 161 3.70 14.73 -22.83
CA GLY A 161 2.29 15.04 -22.59
C GLY A 161 1.75 14.53 -21.25
N THR A 162 2.54 13.82 -20.46
CA THR A 162 2.13 13.33 -19.13
C THR A 162 3.23 13.47 -18.08
N SER A 163 2.94 13.10 -16.83
CA SER A 163 3.94 12.92 -15.77
C SER A 163 4.42 11.47 -15.64
N ALA A 164 3.83 10.52 -16.39
CA ALA A 164 4.39 9.17 -16.49
C ALA A 164 5.72 9.27 -17.26
N ARG A 165 6.78 8.74 -16.67
CA ARG A 165 8.14 8.84 -17.22
C ARG A 165 8.63 7.51 -17.72
N ASN A 166 8.01 6.42 -17.29
CA ASN A 166 8.28 5.09 -17.78
C ASN A 166 7.23 4.71 -18.80
N ARG A 167 7.70 4.09 -19.88
CA ARG A 167 6.89 3.63 -21.00
C ARG A 167 7.48 2.33 -21.50
N LEU A 168 6.61 1.37 -21.77
CA LEU A 168 6.94 0.13 -22.45
C LEU A 168 5.95 -0.10 -23.59
N ASP A 169 6.48 -0.21 -24.80
CA ASP A 169 5.70 -0.66 -25.95
C ASP A 169 5.80 -2.20 -26.04
N GLY A 170 4.70 -2.86 -26.38
CA GLY A 170 4.64 -4.32 -26.42
C GLY A 170 3.35 -4.85 -27.04
N ALA A 171 3.06 -6.12 -26.77
CA ALA A 171 1.82 -6.77 -27.17
C ALA A 171 1.20 -7.52 -26.00
N VAL A 172 -0.12 -7.67 -26.02
CA VAL A 172 -0.84 -8.48 -25.03
C VAL A 172 -0.47 -9.94 -25.22
N GLU A 173 0.14 -10.56 -24.21
CA GLU A 173 0.50 -11.98 -24.22
C GLU A 173 -0.62 -12.84 -23.63
N ALA A 174 -1.23 -12.40 -22.54
CA ALA A 174 -2.31 -13.10 -21.88
C ALA A 174 -3.25 -12.13 -21.15
N ILE A 175 -4.50 -12.55 -20.96
CA ILE A 175 -5.52 -11.82 -20.21
C ILE A 175 -6.20 -12.83 -19.28
N GLU A 176 -6.12 -12.56 -17.98
CA GLU A 176 -6.76 -13.35 -16.92
C GLU A 176 -7.86 -12.48 -16.30
N ARG A 177 -9.12 -12.79 -16.63
CA ARG A 177 -10.28 -12.05 -16.12
C ARG A 177 -10.79 -12.65 -14.81
N GLU A 178 -11.04 -11.80 -13.83
CA GLU A 178 -11.75 -12.13 -12.59
C GLU A 178 -13.10 -11.40 -12.52
N ALA A 179 -13.67 -11.27 -11.31
CA ALA A 179 -15.00 -10.68 -11.11
C ALA A 179 -15.03 -9.17 -11.41
N SER A 180 -14.04 -8.41 -10.91
CA SER A 180 -13.99 -6.93 -11.03
C SER A 180 -12.69 -6.41 -11.63
N VAL A 181 -11.64 -7.23 -11.58
CA VAL A 181 -10.31 -6.91 -12.09
C VAL A 181 -9.90 -7.92 -13.16
N ALA A 182 -8.96 -7.52 -13.99
CA ALA A 182 -8.33 -8.37 -14.97
C ALA A 182 -6.83 -8.11 -14.95
N ARG A 183 -6.07 -9.19 -15.01
CA ARG A 183 -4.63 -9.18 -15.11
C ARG A 183 -4.24 -9.33 -16.58
N VAL A 184 -3.47 -8.38 -17.09
CA VAL A 184 -3.00 -8.36 -18.48
C VAL A 184 -1.49 -8.57 -18.45
N LEU A 185 -1.00 -9.63 -19.10
CA LEU A 185 0.43 -9.83 -19.31
C LEU A 185 0.84 -9.20 -20.63
N LEU A 186 1.94 -8.46 -20.59
CA LEU A 186 2.50 -7.75 -21.73
C LEU A 186 3.86 -8.35 -22.08
N ALA A 187 4.01 -8.79 -23.32
CA ALA A 187 5.31 -9.10 -23.90
C ALA A 187 5.98 -7.79 -24.36
N PRO A 188 7.17 -7.44 -23.84
CA PRO A 188 7.95 -6.30 -24.31
C PRO A 188 8.23 -6.38 -25.82
N ALA A 189 8.26 -5.24 -26.51
CA ALA A 189 8.69 -5.20 -27.91
C ALA A 189 10.17 -5.58 -28.10
N ALA A 190 10.99 -5.42 -27.05
CA ALA A 190 12.35 -5.93 -27.02
C ALA A 190 12.32 -7.46 -26.88
N ALA A 191 12.85 -8.17 -27.87
CA ALA A 191 12.55 -9.58 -28.15
C ALA A 191 12.97 -10.63 -27.09
N ASP A 192 13.58 -10.24 -25.97
CA ASP A 192 14.09 -11.17 -24.94
C ASP A 192 13.77 -10.71 -23.49
N GLY A 193 12.89 -9.72 -23.33
CA GLY A 193 12.49 -9.21 -22.01
C GLY A 193 11.41 -10.10 -21.33
N PRO A 194 11.41 -10.21 -19.99
CA PRO A 194 10.32 -10.89 -19.29
C PRO A 194 9.00 -10.13 -19.43
N SER A 195 7.90 -10.87 -19.40
CA SER A 195 6.56 -10.28 -19.44
C SER A 195 6.26 -9.45 -18.20
N ILE A 196 5.52 -8.37 -18.39
CA ILE A 196 5.09 -7.45 -17.32
C ILE A 196 3.59 -7.62 -17.11
N ALA A 197 3.17 -7.79 -15.87
CA ALA A 197 1.76 -7.84 -15.51
C ALA A 197 1.24 -6.43 -15.18
N ALA A 198 0.05 -6.09 -15.68
CA ALA A 198 -0.71 -4.93 -15.30
C ALA A 198 -2.08 -5.37 -14.76
N LEU A 199 -2.49 -4.82 -13.62
CA LEU A 199 -3.80 -5.07 -13.03
C LEU A 199 -4.74 -3.92 -13.37
N VAL A 200 -5.81 -4.21 -14.09
CA VAL A 200 -6.80 -3.22 -14.53
C VAL A 200 -8.21 -3.65 -14.14
N THR A 201 -9.17 -2.73 -14.17
CA THR A 201 -10.58 -3.10 -14.00
C THR A 201 -11.10 -3.83 -15.25
N VAL A 202 -12.05 -4.74 -15.08
CA VAL A 202 -12.74 -5.38 -16.22
C VAL A 202 -13.39 -4.33 -17.13
N GLU A 203 -13.94 -3.25 -16.56
CA GLU A 203 -14.46 -2.12 -17.32
C GLU A 203 -13.40 -1.46 -18.21
N SER A 204 -12.19 -1.26 -17.68
CA SER A 204 -11.08 -0.66 -18.47
C SER A 204 -10.62 -1.60 -19.57
N LEU A 205 -10.57 -2.91 -19.30
CA LEU A 205 -10.24 -3.93 -20.29
C LEU A 205 -11.27 -3.93 -21.44
N ASP A 206 -12.56 -3.90 -21.11
CA ASP A 206 -13.64 -3.89 -22.10
C ASP A 206 -13.65 -2.60 -22.92
N ARG A 207 -13.36 -1.44 -22.29
CA ARG A 207 -13.21 -0.16 -22.99
C ARG A 207 -12.04 -0.16 -23.97
N LEU A 208 -10.93 -0.78 -23.61
CA LEU A 208 -9.76 -0.92 -24.48
C LEU A 208 -9.94 -2.00 -25.56
N ALA A 209 -10.96 -2.87 -25.41
CA ALA A 209 -11.29 -3.95 -26.34
C ALA A 209 -10.10 -4.88 -26.66
N LEU A 210 -9.23 -5.14 -25.67
CA LEU A 210 -7.99 -5.89 -25.86
C LEU A 210 -8.21 -7.39 -26.09
N SER A 211 -7.43 -7.92 -27.03
CA SER A 211 -7.26 -9.33 -27.32
C SER A 211 -5.77 -9.73 -27.26
N VAL A 212 -5.50 -11.02 -27.05
CA VAL A 212 -4.12 -11.55 -27.12
C VAL A 212 -3.54 -11.27 -28.51
N GLY A 213 -2.32 -10.73 -28.54
CA GLY A 213 -1.61 -10.28 -29.73
C GLY A 213 -1.77 -8.80 -30.05
N ASP A 214 -2.72 -8.10 -29.42
CA ASP A 214 -2.93 -6.68 -29.69
C ASP A 214 -1.73 -5.84 -29.23
N PRO A 215 -1.30 -4.84 -30.03
CA PRO A 215 -0.26 -3.93 -29.62
C PRO A 215 -0.78 -3.03 -28.49
N ILE A 216 0.05 -2.81 -27.48
CA ILE A 216 -0.32 -2.06 -26.27
C ILE A 216 0.87 -1.25 -25.78
N VAL A 217 0.57 -0.11 -25.14
CA VAL A 217 1.56 0.73 -24.47
C VAL A 217 1.26 0.76 -22.97
N ALA A 218 2.21 0.29 -22.17
CA ALA A 218 2.20 0.45 -20.72
C ALA A 218 2.93 1.72 -20.33
N THR A 219 2.35 2.48 -19.39
CA THR A 219 2.97 3.68 -18.82
C THR A 219 2.83 3.69 -17.31
N TRP A 220 3.86 4.19 -16.61
CA TRP A 220 3.80 4.36 -15.16
C TRP A 220 4.73 5.49 -14.70
N LYS A 221 4.55 5.92 -13.45
CA LYS A 221 5.38 6.97 -12.86
C LYS A 221 6.71 6.41 -12.37
N ALA A 222 7.78 7.17 -12.55
CA ALA A 222 9.07 6.86 -11.94
C ALA A 222 8.97 6.75 -10.40
N THR A 223 8.13 7.60 -9.79
CA THR A 223 7.89 7.59 -8.33
C THR A 223 7.06 6.41 -7.82
N ALA A 224 6.45 5.62 -8.71
CA ALA A 224 5.80 4.35 -8.38
C ALA A 224 6.72 3.13 -8.61
N THR A 225 7.97 3.37 -9.01
CA THR A 225 9.00 2.35 -9.24
C THR A 225 10.02 2.44 -8.10
N ARG A 226 10.39 1.31 -7.50
CA ARG A 226 11.43 1.25 -6.47
C ARG A 226 12.57 0.37 -6.93
N ALA A 227 13.79 0.73 -6.58
CA ALA A 227 14.97 -0.12 -6.75
C ALA A 227 15.52 -0.51 -5.38
N THR A 228 15.99 -1.74 -5.29
CA THR A 228 16.73 -2.27 -4.14
C THR A 228 18.08 -2.79 -4.63
N ALA A 229 19.11 -2.75 -3.79
CA ALA A 229 20.42 -3.26 -4.16
C ALA A 229 20.34 -4.76 -4.43
N ARG A 230 20.86 -5.20 -5.58
CA ARG A 230 20.98 -6.62 -5.91
C ARG A 230 22.28 -7.13 -5.29
N ARG A 231 22.16 -8.02 -4.31
CA ARG A 231 23.31 -8.73 -3.71
C ARG A 231 23.71 -9.95 -4.52
#